data_AF-A0A356S5B5-F1
#
_entry.id   AF-A0A356S5B5-F1
#
_cell.length_a   1.000
_cell.length_b   1.000
_cell.length_c   1.000
_cell.angle_alpha   90.00
_cell.angle_beta   90.00
_cell.angle_gamma   90.00
#
_symmetry.space_group_name_H-M   'P 1'
#
loop_
_entity.id
_entity.type
_entity.pdbx_description
1 polymer ?
#
loop_
_entity_poly.entity_id
_entity_poly.type
_entity_poly.pdbx_seq_one_letter_code
_entity_poly.pdbx_strand_id
1 'polypeptide(L)'
;MNSISRAVYKPVLTLVALLFLLGGCIQQASQQEEFRLPISINEAMASLINHSADPIWVAAWKNSRSDEDWRELEHLARQLQVGGAVITIPGTGPVYTMWTGRTE
;
A
#
# COMPACT_ATOMS: atom_id res chain seq x y z
N MET A 1 35.16 29.77 48.27
CA MET A 1 34.53 28.45 48.05
C MET A 1 34.10 28.27 46.57
N ASN A 2 34.92 28.64 45.56
CA ASN A 2 34.41 28.83 44.18
C ASN A 2 35.20 28.15 43.04
N SER A 3 36.22 27.33 43.34
CA SER A 3 37.07 26.71 42.30
C SER A 3 36.59 25.30 41.89
N ILE A 4 36.15 24.49 42.86
CA ILE A 4 35.77 23.08 42.64
C ILE A 4 34.48 22.97 41.80
N SER A 5 33.52 23.86 42.00
CA SER A 5 32.25 23.88 41.28
C SER A 5 32.39 24.18 39.78
N ARG A 6 33.43 24.95 39.39
CA ARG A 6 33.72 25.28 37.98
C ARG A 6 34.40 24.14 37.22
N ALA A 7 35.19 23.33 37.93
CA ALA A 7 35.91 22.20 37.35
C ALA A 7 34.98 21.02 37.00
N VAL A 8 33.90 20.84 37.78
CA VAL A 8 32.89 19.78 37.55
C VAL A 8 31.82 20.19 36.54
N TYR A 9 31.49 21.48 36.45
CA TYR A 9 30.49 22.00 35.51
C TYR A 9 30.89 21.80 34.05
N LYS A 10 32.17 22.01 33.70
CA LYS A 10 32.66 21.88 32.32
C LYS A 10 32.46 20.47 31.73
N PRO A 11 32.93 19.37 32.37
CA PRO A 11 32.74 18.03 31.83
C PRO A 11 31.27 17.59 31.79
N VAL A 12 30.46 18.04 32.76
CA VAL A 12 29.01 17.75 32.77
C VAL A 12 28.31 18.44 31.60
N LEU A 13 28.66 19.70 31.30
CA LEU A 13 28.08 20.42 30.18
C LEU A 13 28.46 19.81 28.83
N THR A 14 29.72 19.35 28.67
CA THR A 14 30.14 18.64 27.45
C THR A 14 29.46 17.29 27.30
N LEU A 15 29.26 16.55 28.40
CA LEU A 15 28.56 15.26 28.35
C LEU A 15 27.10 15.43 27.94
N VAL A 16 26.40 16.44 28.47
CA VAL A 16 25.01 16.75 28.12
C VAL A 16 24.90 17.19 26.65
N ALA A 17 25.82 18.04 26.17
CA ALA A 17 25.83 18.44 24.76
C ALA A 17 26.09 17.25 23.81
N LEU A 18 26.96 16.32 24.19
CA LEU A 18 27.23 15.11 23.41
C LEU A 18 26.02 14.16 23.36
N LEU A 19 25.28 14.04 24.47
CA LEU A 19 24.03 13.27 24.53
C LEU A 19 22.93 13.88 23.66
N PHE A 20 22.81 15.21 23.61
CA PHE A 20 21.86 15.89 22.72
C PHE A 20 22.22 15.75 21.24
N LEU A 21 23.51 15.73 20.88
CA LEU A 21 23.96 15.52 19.50
C LEU A 21 23.72 14.09 19.02
N LEU A 22 23.80 13.08 19.90
CA LEU A 22 23.50 11.69 19.56
C LEU A 22 21.99 11.38 19.49
N GLY A 23 21.16 12.12 20.22
CA GLY A 23 19.69 11.94 20.21
C GLY A 23 18.97 12.50 18.98
N GLY A 24 19.61 13.40 18.22
CA GLY A 24 18.98 14.11 17.10
C GLY A 24 18.79 13.31 15.81
N CYS A 25 19.44 12.14 15.66
CA CYS A 25 19.42 11.37 14.41
C CYS A 25 18.26 10.37 14.28
N ILE A 26 17.36 10.25 15.26
CA ILE A 26 16.41 9.12 15.28
C ILE A 26 15.11 9.40 14.51
N GLN A 27 14.78 10.66 14.16
CA GLN A 27 13.42 10.98 13.69
C GLN A 27 13.38 11.69 12.32
N GLN A 28 13.93 11.05 11.29
CA GLN A 28 13.42 11.25 9.93
C GLN A 28 12.76 9.96 9.51
N ALA A 29 11.51 9.78 9.95
CA ALA A 29 10.62 8.84 9.28
C ALA A 29 10.48 9.33 7.84
N SER A 30 11.21 8.72 6.92
CA SER A 30 10.97 8.89 5.49
C SER A 30 9.51 8.52 5.25
N GLN A 31 8.67 9.50 4.90
CA GLN A 31 7.37 9.20 4.33
C GLN A 31 7.63 8.43 3.03
N GLN A 32 7.63 7.10 3.12
CA GLN A 32 7.60 6.24 1.95
C GLN A 32 6.26 6.53 1.29
N GLU A 33 6.31 7.18 0.14
CA GLU A 33 5.13 7.41 -0.68
C GLU A 33 4.62 6.03 -1.11
N GLU A 34 3.55 5.58 -0.45
CA GLU A 34 2.92 4.30 -0.74
C GLU A 34 2.45 4.32 -2.19
N PHE A 35 2.82 3.31 -2.98
CA PHE A 35 2.37 3.19 -4.36
C PHE A 35 0.85 3.04 -4.40
N ARG A 36 0.18 3.85 -5.23
CA ARG A 36 -1.29 3.84 -5.37
C ARG A 36 -1.69 3.75 -6.84
N LEU A 37 -2.85 3.15 -7.09
CA LEU A 37 -3.54 3.28 -8.36
C LEU A 37 -3.99 4.73 -8.54
N PRO A 38 -3.93 5.28 -9.76
CA PRO A 38 -4.40 6.65 -10.05
C PRO A 38 -5.93 6.77 -10.07
N ILE A 39 -6.64 5.66 -9.90
CA ILE A 39 -8.11 5.54 -9.91
C ILE A 39 -8.63 4.91 -8.62
N SER A 40 -9.94 4.98 -8.39
CA SER A 40 -10.53 4.34 -7.22
C SER A 40 -10.44 2.81 -7.31
N ILE A 41 -10.34 2.14 -6.17
CA ILE A 41 -10.35 0.67 -6.13
C ILE A 41 -11.64 0.09 -6.71
N ASN A 42 -12.78 0.77 -6.54
CA ASN A 42 -14.06 0.35 -7.11
C ASN A 42 -14.06 0.40 -8.64
N GLU A 43 -13.42 1.42 -9.21
CA GLU A 43 -13.27 1.55 -10.66
C GLU A 43 -12.32 0.49 -11.21
N ALA A 44 -11.21 0.20 -10.52
CA ALA A 44 -10.32 -0.90 -10.85
C ALA A 44 -11.04 -2.27 -10.79
N MET A 45 -11.86 -2.50 -9.76
CA MET A 45 -12.67 -3.72 -9.64
C MET A 45 -13.68 -3.84 -10.79
N ALA A 46 -14.45 -2.79 -11.07
CA ALA A 46 -15.45 -2.81 -12.13
C ALA A 46 -14.82 -3.01 -13.53
N SER A 47 -13.68 -2.35 -13.80
CA SER A 47 -13.04 -2.41 -15.13
C SER A 47 -12.27 -3.72 -15.38
N LEU A 48 -11.69 -4.34 -14.36
CA LEU A 48 -10.88 -5.54 -14.51
C LEU A 48 -11.64 -6.81 -14.10
N ILE A 49 -12.20 -6.82 -12.89
CA ILE A 49 -12.82 -8.00 -12.30
C ILE A 49 -14.18 -8.24 -12.94
N ASN A 50 -15.09 -7.27 -12.93
CA ASN A 50 -16.43 -7.48 -13.50
C ASN A 50 -16.35 -7.75 -15.01
N HIS A 51 -15.56 -6.97 -15.75
CA HIS A 51 -15.36 -7.18 -17.18
C HIS A 51 -14.90 -8.60 -17.51
N SER A 52 -13.96 -9.15 -16.72
CA SER A 52 -13.44 -10.50 -16.93
C SER A 52 -14.38 -11.60 -16.42
N ALA A 53 -15.06 -11.36 -15.30
CA ALA A 53 -15.88 -12.38 -14.64
C ALA A 53 -17.23 -12.59 -15.32
N ASP A 54 -17.89 -11.52 -15.79
CA ASP A 54 -19.25 -11.60 -16.34
C ASP A 54 -19.37 -12.63 -17.48
N PRO A 55 -18.48 -12.66 -18.49
CA PRO A 55 -18.54 -13.65 -19.56
C PRO A 55 -18.31 -15.09 -19.06
N ILE A 56 -17.44 -15.27 -18.07
CA ILE A 56 -17.16 -16.59 -17.47
C ILE A 56 -18.40 -17.12 -16.74
N TRP A 57 -19.08 -16.28 -15.96
CA TRP A 57 -20.32 -16.63 -15.29
C TRP A 57 -21.43 -16.97 -16.28
N VAL A 58 -21.56 -16.21 -17.37
CA VAL A 58 -22.53 -16.49 -18.43
C VAL A 58 -22.23 -17.84 -19.09
N ALA A 59 -20.96 -18.16 -19.36
CA ALA A 59 -20.56 -19.40 -20.00
C ALA A 59 -20.94 -20.66 -19.21
N ALA A 60 -21.05 -20.55 -17.88
CA ALA A 60 -21.53 -21.64 -17.03
C ALA A 60 -22.99 -22.02 -17.30
N TRP A 61 -23.83 -21.05 -17.69
CA TRP A 61 -25.23 -21.29 -18.04
C TRP A 61 -25.46 -21.46 -19.55
N LYS A 62 -24.72 -20.71 -20.36
CA LYS A 62 -24.76 -20.72 -21.82
C LYS A 62 -23.37 -21.03 -22.35
N ASN A 63 -23.09 -22.32 -22.50
CA ASN A 63 -21.79 -22.80 -22.92
C ASN A 63 -21.37 -22.20 -24.28
N SER A 64 -20.08 -21.88 -24.38
CA SER A 64 -19.38 -21.46 -25.59
C SER A 64 -19.62 -22.41 -26.74
N ARG A 65 -19.80 -21.87 -27.95
CA ARG A 65 -20.16 -22.66 -29.13
C ARG A 65 -19.04 -22.76 -30.16
N SER A 66 -17.95 -22.02 -29.95
CA SER A 66 -16.79 -22.02 -30.83
C SER A 66 -15.49 -22.14 -30.03
N ASP A 67 -14.43 -22.58 -30.70
CA ASP A 67 -13.08 -22.58 -30.13
C ASP A 67 -12.60 -21.16 -29.82
N GLU A 68 -13.03 -20.17 -30.61
CA GLU A 68 -12.73 -18.75 -30.40
C GLU A 68 -13.33 -18.26 -29.07
N ASP A 69 -14.60 -18.58 -28.81
CA ASP A 69 -15.25 -18.26 -27.54
C ASP A 69 -14.49 -18.88 -26.35
N TRP A 70 -14.04 -20.12 -26.49
CA TRP A 70 -13.24 -20.80 -25.46
C TRP A 70 -11.89 -20.13 -25.21
N ARG A 71 -11.22 -19.67 -26.28
CA ARG A 71 -9.95 -18.93 -26.16
C ARG A 71 -10.14 -17.58 -25.49
N GLU A 72 -11.25 -16.91 -25.76
CA GLU A 72 -11.56 -15.65 -25.08
C GLU A 72 -11.84 -15.88 -23.59
N LEU A 73 -12.61 -16.91 -23.22
CA LEU A 73 -12.80 -17.26 -21.81
C LEU A 73 -11.49 -17.59 -21.09
N GLU A 74 -10.57 -18.30 -21.76
CA GLU A 74 -9.22 -18.57 -21.23
C GLU A 74 -8.43 -17.27 -21.02
N HIS A 75 -8.55 -16.32 -21.94
CA HIS A 75 -7.92 -15.01 -21.83
C HIS A 75 -8.49 -14.19 -20.66
N LEU A 76 -9.81 -14.14 -20.51
CA LEU A 76 -10.49 -13.43 -19.42
C LEU A 76 -10.19 -14.08 -18.05
N ALA A 77 -10.11 -15.42 -17.98
CA ALA A 77 -9.71 -16.11 -16.75
C ALA A 77 -8.29 -15.73 -16.30
N ARG A 78 -7.35 -15.61 -17.25
CA ARG A 78 -5.99 -15.12 -16.97
C ARG A 78 -5.99 -13.66 -16.53
N GLN A 79 -6.81 -12.80 -17.15
CA GLN A 79 -6.96 -11.41 -16.71
C GLN A 79 -7.50 -11.33 -15.28
N LEU A 80 -8.50 -12.14 -14.92
CA LEU A 80 -9.05 -12.20 -13.57
C LEU A 80 -7.99 -12.63 -12.54
N GLN A 81 -7.16 -13.62 -12.89
CA GLN A 81 -6.04 -14.07 -12.04
C GLN A 81 -5.07 -12.93 -11.70
N VAL A 82 -4.72 -12.09 -12.70
CA VAL A 82 -3.84 -10.93 -12.48
C VAL A 82 -4.58 -9.79 -11.79
N GLY A 83 -5.85 -9.57 -12.14
CA GLY A 83 -6.71 -8.53 -11.58
C GLY A 83 -6.84 -8.65 -10.06
N GLY A 84 -6.89 -9.88 -9.52
CA GLY A 84 -6.89 -10.14 -8.08
C GLY A 84 -5.70 -9.55 -7.34
N ALA A 85 -4.52 -9.51 -7.97
CA ALA A 85 -3.33 -8.86 -7.40
C ALA A 85 -3.37 -7.33 -7.58
N VAL A 86 -3.92 -6.83 -8.68
CA VAL A 86 -4.03 -5.38 -8.92
C VAL A 86 -4.94 -4.71 -7.89
N ILE A 87 -6.05 -5.35 -7.52
CA ILE A 87 -7.01 -4.80 -6.56
C ILE A 87 -6.51 -4.80 -5.10
N THR A 88 -5.34 -5.40 -4.81
CA THR A 88 -4.71 -5.25 -3.49
C THR A 88 -3.95 -3.93 -3.34
N ILE A 89 -3.70 -3.22 -4.44
CA ILE A 89 -3.01 -1.93 -4.45
C ILE A 89 -4.00 -0.83 -4.02
N PRO A 90 -3.60 0.09 -3.13
CA PRO A 90 -4.45 1.20 -2.73
C PRO A 90 -4.96 2.02 -3.91
N GLY A 91 -6.27 2.27 -3.97
CA GLY A 91 -6.86 3.20 -4.92
C GLY A 91 -6.99 4.62 -4.37
N THR A 92 -7.49 5.53 -5.21
CA THR A 92 -7.94 6.86 -4.80
C THR A 92 -9.39 6.84 -4.28
N GLY A 93 -9.85 7.97 -3.75
CA GLY A 93 -11.24 8.19 -3.35
C GLY A 93 -11.54 7.96 -1.86
N PRO A 94 -12.67 8.50 -1.36
CA PRO A 94 -12.96 8.60 0.07
C PRO A 94 -13.32 7.26 0.73
N VAL A 95 -13.68 6.25 -0.07
CA VAL A 95 -14.15 4.93 0.42
C VAL A 95 -12.98 3.97 0.68
N TYR A 96 -11.75 4.31 0.25
CA TYR A 96 -10.57 3.46 0.45
C TYR A 96 -10.36 3.10 1.93
N THR A 97 -10.43 4.09 2.82
CA THR A 97 -10.24 3.89 4.27
C THR A 97 -11.30 2.96 4.88
N MET A 98 -12.48 2.82 4.28
CA MET A 98 -13.54 1.94 4.79
C MET A 98 -13.28 0.47 4.45
N TRP A 99 -12.61 0.17 3.33
CA TRP A 99 -12.38 -1.20 2.85
C TRP A 99 -11.02 -1.76 3.29
N THR A 100 -9.99 -0.91 3.39
CA THR A 100 -8.64 -1.30 3.80
C THR A 100 -8.29 -0.89 5.22
N GLY A 101 -9.09 -0.03 5.87
CA GLY A 101 -8.92 0.38 7.27
C GLY A 101 -9.36 -0.67 8.27
N ARG A 102 -8.91 -1.92 8.11
CA ARG A 102 -9.02 -2.93 9.16
C ARG A 102 -7.81 -2.75 10.09
N THR A 103 -7.99 -1.97 11.15
CA THR A 103 -7.11 -2.05 12.31
C THR A 103 -7.48 -3.31 13.07
N GLU A 104 -6.53 -4.23 13.25
CA GLU A 104 -6.62 -5.27 14.30
C GLU A 104 -6.75 -4.63 15.69
#